data_AF-A0A1F7IY37-F1
#
_entry.id   AF-A0A1F7IY37-F1
#
_cell.length_a   1.000
_cell.length_b   1.000
_cell.length_c   1.000
_cell.angle_alpha   90.00
_cell.angle_beta   90.00
_cell.angle_gamma   90.00
#
_symmetry.space_group_name_H-M   'P 1'
#
loop_
_entity.id
_entity.type
_entity.pdbx_description
1 polymer ?
#
loop_
_entity_poly.entity_id
_entity_poly.type
_entity_poly.pdbx_seq_one_letter_code
_entity_poly.pdbx_strand_id
1 'polypeptide(L)'
;MVTAHGEHFPSQESWEGRDLGDGVLRYLRGPGGNPQLADGIEYYAKYFVGSINFPLSKLHRVVSGEPEEAGYYDPQWQENVAAIRQKIESGWIPPPLIVVDYLSGRLDIADGNHTSQALEDCGITSHPTIFCLESNRSEQDLLDYQTPSEYQPSIKTMVDAVKNRKQKK
;
A
#
# COMPACT_ATOMS: atom_id res chain seq x y z
N MET A 1 -2.39 34.40 -2.24
CA MET A 1 -1.07 33.90 -1.84
C MET A 1 -1.32 32.71 -0.94
N VAL A 2 -1.13 31.49 -1.43
CA VAL A 2 -1.36 30.26 -0.66
C VAL A 2 -0.01 29.82 -0.11
N THR A 3 0.16 29.89 1.20
CA THR A 3 1.34 29.39 1.89
C THR A 3 1.26 27.86 1.96
N ALA A 4 2.19 27.21 1.26
CA ALA A 4 2.50 25.81 1.47
C ALA A 4 3.05 25.63 2.89
N HIS A 5 2.22 25.10 3.79
CA HIS A 5 2.72 24.57 5.05
C HIS A 5 3.24 23.16 4.77
N GLY A 6 4.57 23.07 4.64
CA GLY A 6 5.28 21.81 4.71
C GLY A 6 5.08 21.22 6.10
N GLU A 7 4.19 20.24 6.20
CA GLU A 7 4.11 19.41 7.40
C GLU A 7 5.31 18.47 7.39
N HIS A 8 6.07 18.58 8.47
CA HIS A 8 7.31 17.88 8.70
C HIS A 8 7.04 16.38 8.77
N PHE A 9 7.53 15.66 7.75
CA PHE A 9 7.69 14.21 7.82
C PHE A 9 8.52 13.87 9.07
N PRO A 10 8.08 12.96 9.95
CA PRO A 10 9.02 12.35 10.87
C PRO A 10 10.07 11.63 10.01
N SER A 11 11.32 12.09 10.12
CA SER A 11 12.47 11.57 9.40
C SER A 11 12.69 10.12 9.79
N GLN A 12 12.30 9.15 8.94
CA GLN A 12 12.71 7.74 9.00
C GLN A 12 12.95 7.17 10.42
N GLU A 13 12.10 7.48 11.40
CA GLU A 13 12.25 6.90 12.73
C GLU A 13 11.78 5.45 12.65
N SER A 14 12.55 4.58 13.30
CA SER A 14 12.42 3.12 13.26
C SER A 14 11.01 2.69 13.69
N TRP A 15 10.21 2.30 12.71
CA TRP A 15 8.88 1.78 12.97
C TRP A 15 8.95 0.27 13.26
N GLU A 16 9.14 -0.12 14.52
CA GLU A 16 9.10 -1.53 14.93
C GLU A 16 7.88 -1.83 15.83
N GLY A 17 7.24 -2.99 15.62
CA GLY A 17 6.19 -3.50 16.52
C GLY A 17 4.88 -2.69 16.54
N ARG A 18 4.24 -2.56 17.71
CA ARG A 18 2.96 -1.83 17.85
C ARG A 18 3.06 -0.34 17.50
N ASP A 19 4.24 0.26 17.66
CA ASP A 19 4.47 1.67 17.34
C ASP A 19 4.41 1.92 15.81
N LEU A 20 4.83 0.93 15.01
CA LEU A 20 4.63 0.96 13.55
C LEU A 20 3.15 1.03 13.18
N GLY A 21 2.32 0.18 13.79
CA GLY A 21 0.87 0.18 13.54
C GLY A 21 0.21 1.51 13.89
N ASP A 22 0.49 2.04 15.09
CA ASP A 22 -0.03 3.34 15.51
C ASP A 22 0.48 4.48 14.60
N GLY A 23 1.72 4.39 14.15
CA GLY A 23 2.34 5.25 13.16
C GLY A 23 1.57 5.34 11.85
N VAL A 24 1.30 4.18 11.27
CA VAL A 24 0.52 4.03 10.04
C VAL A 24 -0.88 4.62 10.21
N LEU A 25 -1.56 4.30 11.30
CA LEU A 25 -2.92 4.82 11.55
C LEU A 25 -2.92 6.34 11.71
N ARG A 26 -1.93 6.92 12.40
CA ARG A 26 -1.77 8.38 12.52
C ARG A 26 -1.51 9.03 11.17
N TYR A 27 -0.62 8.45 10.35
CA TYR A 27 -0.33 8.95 9.00
C TYR A 27 -1.59 8.96 8.13
N LEU A 28 -2.32 7.85 8.09
CA LEU A 28 -3.52 7.72 7.28
C LEU A 28 -4.68 8.60 7.75
N ARG A 29 -4.75 8.91 9.05
CA ARG A 29 -5.75 9.83 9.62
C ARG A 29 -5.32 11.30 9.55
N GLY A 30 -4.10 11.59 9.09
CA GLY A 30 -3.57 12.93 8.95
C GLY A 30 -4.16 13.72 7.76
N PRO A 31 -3.81 15.00 7.63
CA PRO A 31 -4.23 15.83 6.50
C PRO A 31 -3.83 15.22 5.15
N GLY A 32 -4.80 15.08 4.25
CA GLY A 32 -4.58 14.46 2.93
C GLY A 32 -4.38 12.94 2.95
N GLY A 33 -4.56 12.30 4.11
CA GLY A 33 -4.49 10.85 4.27
C GLY A 33 -5.77 10.11 3.84
N ASN A 34 -5.80 8.81 4.08
CA ASN A 34 -6.91 7.92 3.77
C ASN A 34 -7.49 7.30 5.06
N PRO A 35 -8.42 8.00 5.76
CA PRO A 35 -8.96 7.52 7.02
C PRO A 35 -9.78 6.22 6.87
N GLN A 36 -10.40 5.99 5.71
CA GLN A 36 -11.12 4.74 5.45
C GLN A 36 -10.17 3.54 5.36
N LEU A 37 -8.98 3.74 4.78
CA LEU A 37 -7.94 2.72 4.81
C LEU A 37 -7.43 2.49 6.24
N ALA A 38 -7.30 3.55 7.05
CA ALA A 38 -6.93 3.41 8.47
C ALA A 38 -7.92 2.52 9.22
N ASP A 39 -9.22 2.73 9.04
CA ASP A 39 -10.27 1.92 9.65
C ASP A 39 -10.22 0.46 9.18
N GLY A 40 -9.92 0.23 7.90
CA GLY A 40 -9.71 -1.10 7.35
C GLY A 40 -8.51 -1.80 7.97
N ILE A 41 -7.37 -1.12 8.08
CA ILE A 41 -6.15 -1.66 8.70
C ILE A 41 -6.39 -1.95 10.18
N GLU A 42 -7.00 -1.04 10.92
CA GLU A 42 -7.34 -1.22 12.34
C GLU A 42 -8.26 -2.44 12.56
N TYR A 43 -9.14 -2.73 11.60
CA TYR A 43 -10.05 -3.87 11.68
C TYR A 43 -9.41 -5.22 11.26
N TYR A 44 -8.62 -5.24 10.19
CA TYR A 44 -8.14 -6.49 9.57
C TYR A 44 -6.71 -6.86 9.94
N ALA A 45 -5.81 -5.88 10.12
CA ALA A 45 -4.40 -6.15 10.35
C ALA A 45 -4.16 -6.63 11.79
N LYS A 46 -3.36 -7.69 11.92
CA LYS A 46 -2.93 -8.30 13.19
C LYS A 46 -1.43 -8.18 13.39
N TYR A 47 -0.68 -8.02 12.30
CA TYR A 47 0.77 -7.95 12.28
C TYR A 47 1.21 -6.74 11.47
N PHE A 48 2.22 -6.04 11.98
CA PHE A 48 2.82 -4.89 11.34
C PHE A 48 4.31 -5.17 11.17
N VAL A 49 4.80 -5.09 9.94
CA VAL A 49 6.20 -5.34 9.59
C VAL A 49 6.70 -4.23 8.69
N GLY A 50 7.84 -3.62 8.98
CA GLY A 50 8.36 -2.50 8.21
C GLY A 50 9.63 -1.98 8.86
N SER A 51 10.38 -1.03 8.30
CA SER A 51 10.34 -0.41 6.97
C SER A 51 11.30 -1.15 6.04
N ILE A 52 10.80 -2.15 5.32
CA ILE A 52 11.65 -3.05 4.52
C ILE A 52 11.83 -2.43 3.14
N ASN A 53 13.07 -2.33 2.65
CA ASN A 53 13.30 -1.98 1.25
C ASN A 53 12.90 -3.16 0.36
N PHE A 54 11.70 -3.10 -0.23
CA PHE A 54 11.06 -4.25 -0.85
C PHE A 54 10.98 -4.12 -2.38
N PRO A 55 11.21 -5.20 -3.15
CA PRO A 55 11.11 -5.15 -4.61
C PRO A 55 9.69 -4.78 -5.08
N LEU A 56 9.57 -3.75 -5.92
CA LEU A 56 8.28 -3.29 -6.44
C LEU A 56 7.60 -4.35 -7.29
N SER A 57 8.37 -5.15 -8.03
CA SER A 57 7.88 -6.25 -8.88
C SER A 57 7.20 -7.39 -8.12
N LYS A 58 7.36 -7.46 -6.79
CA LYS A 58 6.68 -8.43 -5.92
C LYS A 58 5.36 -7.92 -5.35
N LEU A 59 5.06 -6.64 -5.55
CA LEU A 59 3.86 -5.99 -5.07
C LEU A 59 2.79 -5.98 -6.16
N HIS A 60 1.54 -6.03 -5.74
CA HIS A 60 0.39 -5.98 -6.61
C HIS A 60 -0.27 -4.60 -6.50
N ARG A 61 -0.31 -3.85 -7.61
CA ARG A 61 -1.08 -2.60 -7.68
C ARG A 61 -2.57 -2.92 -7.82
N VAL A 62 -3.38 -2.30 -6.97
CA VAL A 62 -4.86 -2.48 -6.97
C VAL A 62 -5.60 -1.28 -7.54
N VAL A 63 -4.87 -0.22 -7.89
CA VAL A 63 -5.37 0.96 -8.62
C VAL A 63 -4.60 1.08 -9.94
N SER A 64 -5.29 1.37 -11.04
CA SER A 64 -4.68 1.68 -12.33
C SER A 64 -5.53 2.68 -13.14
N GLY A 65 -4.94 3.21 -14.21
CA GLY A 65 -5.64 3.98 -15.24
C GLY A 65 -6.33 3.13 -16.30
N GLU A 66 -6.35 1.79 -16.15
CA GLU A 66 -6.94 0.85 -17.10
C GLU A 66 -8.06 0.06 -16.40
N PRO A 67 -9.33 0.20 -16.80
CA PRO A 67 -10.47 -0.39 -16.10
C PRO A 67 -10.41 -1.91 -15.90
N GLU A 68 -9.64 -2.61 -16.74
CA GLU A 68 -9.54 -4.08 -16.75
C GLU A 68 -8.34 -4.63 -15.93
N GLU A 69 -7.40 -3.78 -15.53
CA GLU A 69 -6.10 -4.22 -14.98
C GLU A 69 -6.02 -4.13 -13.45
N ALA A 70 -7.01 -3.53 -12.78
CA ALA A 70 -6.99 -3.28 -11.34
C ALA A 70 -8.36 -3.46 -10.67
N GLY A 71 -8.34 -3.63 -9.33
CA GLY A 71 -9.56 -3.64 -8.53
C GLY A 71 -10.30 -2.29 -8.51
N TYR A 72 -9.58 -1.20 -8.80
CA TYR A 72 -10.08 0.17 -8.82
C TYR A 72 -9.49 0.99 -9.98
N TYR A 73 -10.34 1.76 -10.66
CA TYR A 73 -9.96 2.64 -11.77
C TYR A 73 -9.78 4.10 -11.29
N ASP A 74 -8.66 4.73 -11.62
CA ASP A 74 -8.44 6.17 -11.45
C ASP A 74 -8.37 6.88 -12.82
N PRO A 75 -9.35 7.72 -13.19
CA PRO A 75 -9.31 8.49 -14.44
C PRO A 75 -8.19 9.54 -14.49
N GLN A 76 -7.62 9.94 -13.35
CA GLN A 76 -6.51 10.91 -13.25
C GLN A 76 -5.15 10.22 -13.09
N TRP A 77 -5.09 8.91 -13.28
CA TRP A 77 -3.88 8.10 -13.08
C TRP A 77 -2.63 8.72 -13.68
N GLN A 78 -2.66 9.07 -14.97
CA GLN A 78 -1.49 9.60 -15.68
C GLN A 78 -1.03 10.94 -15.11
N GLU A 79 -1.97 11.83 -14.76
CA GLU A 79 -1.67 13.13 -14.16
C GLU A 79 -1.07 12.98 -12.76
N ASN A 80 -1.64 12.08 -11.95
CA ASN A 80 -1.18 11.78 -10.59
C ASN A 80 0.22 11.15 -10.58
N VAL A 81 0.47 10.17 -11.45
CA VAL A 81 1.80 9.55 -11.62
C VAL A 81 2.82 10.59 -12.08
N ALA A 82 2.51 11.40 -13.08
CA ALA A 82 3.42 12.42 -13.59
C ALA A 82 3.80 13.46 -12.52
N ALA A 83 2.82 13.90 -11.72
CA ALA A 83 3.07 14.86 -10.63
C ALA A 83 3.99 14.29 -9.53
N ILE A 84 3.85 13.02 -9.20
CA ILE A 84 4.72 12.33 -8.24
C ILE A 84 6.11 12.12 -8.83
N ARG A 85 6.19 11.64 -10.07
CA ARG A 85 7.44 11.42 -10.80
C ARG A 85 8.29 12.69 -10.84
N GLN A 86 7.69 13.83 -11.18
CA GLN A 86 8.40 15.11 -11.21
C GLN A 86 9.02 15.46 -9.84
N LYS A 87 8.31 15.17 -8.74
CA LYS A 87 8.85 15.38 -7.39
C LYS A 87 10.04 14.46 -7.12
N ILE A 88 9.93 13.18 -7.46
CA ILE A 88 11.02 12.19 -7.32
C ILE A 88 12.26 12.64 -8.11
N GLU A 89 12.08 13.02 -9.37
CA GLU A 89 13.17 13.52 -10.23
C GLU A 89 13.83 14.79 -9.67
N SER A 90 13.10 15.60 -8.89
CA SER A 90 13.63 16.78 -8.18
C SER A 90 14.29 16.46 -6.83
N GLY A 91 14.39 15.18 -6.46
CA GLY A 91 15.07 14.71 -5.25
C GLY A 91 14.17 14.48 -4.04
N TRP A 92 12.84 14.57 -4.20
CA TRP A 92 11.92 14.18 -3.13
C TRP A 92 11.92 12.66 -2.96
N ILE A 93 12.06 12.19 -1.72
CA ILE A 93 11.94 10.78 -1.38
C ILE A 93 10.51 10.53 -0.89
N PRO A 94 9.70 9.71 -1.59
CA PRO A 94 8.34 9.43 -1.17
C PRO A 94 8.26 8.70 0.17
N PRO A 95 7.13 8.81 0.91
CA PRO A 95 6.85 7.94 2.06
C PRO A 95 6.96 6.45 1.69
N PRO A 96 7.13 5.56 2.68
CA PRO A 96 6.99 4.13 2.45
C PRO A 96 5.63 3.78 1.84
N LEU A 97 5.60 2.72 1.02
CA LEU A 97 4.34 2.13 0.56
C LEU A 97 3.65 1.41 1.72
N ILE A 98 2.32 1.39 1.72
CA ILE A 98 1.53 0.59 2.68
C ILE A 98 0.92 -0.59 1.92
N VAL A 99 1.24 -1.80 2.39
CA VAL A 99 0.87 -3.06 1.74
C VAL A 99 0.04 -3.93 2.68
N VAL A 100 -0.95 -4.62 2.14
CA VAL A 100 -1.85 -5.54 2.86
C VAL A 100 -1.91 -6.89 2.15
N ASP A 101 -2.34 -7.94 2.86
CA ASP A 101 -2.43 -9.31 2.30
C ASP A 101 -3.85 -9.88 2.23
N TYR A 102 -4.85 -9.09 2.59
CA TYR A 102 -6.23 -9.53 2.78
C TYR A 102 -7.22 -8.98 1.73
N LEU A 103 -6.76 -8.26 0.71
CA LEU A 103 -7.62 -7.79 -0.39
C LEU A 103 -7.73 -8.85 -1.49
N SER A 104 -6.62 -9.25 -2.09
CA SER A 104 -6.58 -10.22 -3.19
C SER A 104 -5.90 -11.55 -2.83
N GLY A 105 -5.38 -11.67 -1.61
CA GLY A 105 -4.51 -12.78 -1.19
C GLY A 105 -3.05 -12.65 -1.67
N ARG A 106 -2.70 -11.50 -2.29
CA ARG A 106 -1.34 -11.09 -2.67
C ARG A 106 -0.86 -9.97 -1.76
N LEU A 107 0.39 -9.53 -1.94
CA LEU A 107 0.89 -8.31 -1.30
C LEU A 107 0.39 -7.09 -2.08
N ASP A 108 -0.79 -6.61 -1.72
CA ASP A 108 -1.51 -5.52 -2.39
C ASP A 108 -1.06 -4.15 -1.85
N ILE A 109 -0.74 -3.22 -2.76
CA ILE A 109 -0.44 -1.83 -2.39
C ILE A 109 -1.76 -1.15 -2.02
N ALA A 110 -2.00 -0.95 -0.72
CA ALA A 110 -3.19 -0.27 -0.22
C ALA A 110 -3.04 1.26 -0.27
N ASP A 111 -1.84 1.77 -0.07
CA ASP A 111 -1.50 3.19 -0.25
C ASP A 111 -0.18 3.34 -1.01
N GLY A 112 -0.15 4.32 -1.94
CA GLY A 112 1.01 4.58 -2.79
C GLY A 112 1.02 3.88 -4.15
N ASN A 113 -0.13 3.50 -4.72
CA ASN A 113 -0.20 2.90 -6.07
C ASN A 113 0.43 3.80 -7.16
N HIS A 114 0.08 5.09 -7.18
CA HIS A 114 0.70 6.07 -8.09
C HIS A 114 2.19 6.24 -7.81
N THR A 115 2.58 6.23 -6.53
CA THR A 115 3.99 6.29 -6.10
C THR A 115 4.78 5.11 -6.64
N SER A 116 4.24 3.90 -6.55
CA SER A 116 4.87 2.70 -7.10
C SER A 116 5.12 2.83 -8.59
N GLN A 117 4.13 3.28 -9.38
CA GLN A 117 4.32 3.48 -10.82
C GLN A 117 5.35 4.58 -11.11
N ALA A 118 5.30 5.70 -10.39
CA ALA A 118 6.26 6.79 -10.58
C ALA A 118 7.70 6.38 -10.23
N LEU A 119 7.88 5.54 -9.21
CA LEU A 119 9.18 4.95 -8.86
C LEU A 119 9.68 4.03 -9.99
N GLU A 120 8.82 3.16 -10.52
CA GLU A 120 9.13 2.29 -11.67
C GLU A 120 9.53 3.11 -12.91
N ASP A 121 8.79 4.18 -13.22
CA ASP A 121 9.08 5.11 -14.32
C ASP A 121 10.44 5.81 -14.15
N CYS A 122 10.88 6.03 -12.90
CA CYS A 122 12.19 6.56 -12.55
C CYS A 122 13.30 5.48 -12.53
N GLY A 123 13.00 4.22 -12.85
CA GLY A 123 13.96 3.12 -12.82
C GLY A 123 14.31 2.62 -11.42
N ILE A 124 13.53 2.99 -10.40
CA ILE A 124 13.69 2.50 -9.03
C ILE A 124 12.99 1.14 -8.91
N THR A 125 13.72 0.13 -8.42
CA THR A 125 13.25 -1.26 -8.41
C THR A 125 12.81 -1.76 -7.03
N SER A 126 13.12 -1.01 -5.98
CA SER A 126 12.73 -1.31 -4.60
C SER A 126 12.46 -0.02 -3.84
N HIS A 127 11.52 -0.04 -2.90
CA HIS A 127 11.22 1.11 -2.06
C HIS A 127 10.87 0.67 -0.63
N PRO A 128 11.12 1.50 0.39
CA PRO A 128 10.62 1.28 1.74
C PRO A 128 9.13 0.93 1.74
N THR A 129 8.79 -0.17 2.39
CA THR A 129 7.44 -0.72 2.43
C THR A 129 7.10 -1.16 3.84
N ILE A 130 5.89 -0.82 4.24
CA ILE A 130 5.26 -1.21 5.49
C ILE A 130 4.13 -2.19 5.16
N PHE A 131 4.13 -3.33 5.85
CA PHE A 131 3.17 -4.40 5.70
C PHE A 131 2.21 -4.42 6.88
N CYS A 132 0.93 -4.24 6.60
CA CYS A 132 -0.19 -4.33 7.53
C CYS A 132 -0.95 -5.62 7.22
N LEU A 133 -0.63 -6.71 7.92
CA LEU A 133 -0.98 -8.07 7.50
C LEU A 133 -2.04 -8.69 8.42
N GLU A 134 -2.97 -9.45 7.83
CA GLU A 134 -3.81 -10.37 8.57
C GLU A 134 -3.04 -11.66 8.89
N SER A 135 -2.19 -12.14 7.97
CA SER A 135 -1.37 -13.34 8.17
C SER A 135 -0.11 -13.04 8.98
N ASN A 136 0.39 -14.06 9.69
CA ASN A 136 1.53 -13.96 10.60
C ASN A 136 2.90 -14.03 9.91
N ARG A 137 3.03 -13.45 8.70
CA ARG A 137 4.30 -13.45 7.97
C ARG A 137 5.32 -12.58 8.70
N SER A 138 6.49 -13.15 8.95
CA SER A 138 7.67 -12.43 9.43
C SER A 138 8.32 -11.62 8.30
N GLU A 139 9.26 -10.76 8.65
CA GLU A 139 10.14 -10.09 7.67
C GLU A 139 10.85 -11.09 6.75
N GLN A 140 11.35 -12.21 7.31
CA GLN A 140 12.01 -13.23 6.51
C GLN A 140 11.05 -13.88 5.50
N ASP A 141 9.81 -14.18 5.92
CA ASP A 141 8.77 -14.71 5.00
C ASP A 141 8.46 -13.73 3.86
N LEU A 142 8.53 -12.42 4.13
CA LEU A 142 8.34 -11.38 3.12
C LEU A 142 9.54 -11.31 2.17
N LEU A 143 10.77 -11.32 2.68
CA LEU A 143 11.97 -11.31 1.85
C LEU A 143 12.02 -12.52 0.91
N ASP A 144 11.60 -13.68 1.41
CA ASP A 144 11.52 -14.94 0.67
C ASP A 144 10.27 -15.03 -0.24
N TYR A 145 9.33 -14.09 -0.11
CA TYR A 145 8.08 -14.09 -0.88
C TYR A 145 8.37 -14.14 -2.38
N GLN A 146 7.68 -15.06 -3.05
CA GLN A 146 7.64 -15.16 -4.50
C GLN A 146 6.24 -14.82 -4.97
N THR A 147 6.14 -13.97 -5.98
CA THR A 147 4.85 -13.64 -6.61
C THR A 147 4.23 -14.94 -7.14
N PRO A 148 2.97 -15.28 -6.77
CA PRO A 148 2.31 -16.46 -7.28
C PRO A 148 2.25 -16.44 -8.82
N SER A 149 2.59 -17.56 -9.46
CA SER A 149 2.70 -17.68 -10.93
C SER A 149 1.40 -17.43 -11.68
N GLU A 150 0.25 -17.57 -11.01
CA GLU A 150 -1.06 -17.24 -11.54
C GLU A 150 -1.88 -16.50 -10.49
N TYR A 151 -2.47 -15.35 -10.87
CA TYR A 151 -3.60 -14.80 -10.13
C TYR A 151 -4.80 -15.66 -10.48
N GLN A 152 -5.42 -16.32 -9.51
CA GLN A 152 -6.74 -16.90 -9.68
C GLN A 152 -7.70 -16.10 -8.80
N PRO A 153 -8.28 -14.98 -9.30
CA PRO A 153 -9.34 -14.30 -8.61
C PRO A 153 -10.56 -15.20 -8.70
N SER A 154 -10.76 -16.08 -7.73
CA SER A 154 -12.13 -16.47 -7.46
C SER A 154 -12.80 -15.28 -6.76
N ILE A 155 -13.24 -14.31 -7.56
CA ILE A 155 -14.30 -13.35 -7.16
C ILE A 155 -15.42 -14.13 -6.45
N LYS A 156 -15.66 -15.38 -6.90
CA LYS A 156 -16.51 -16.37 -6.25
C LYS A 156 -16.16 -16.62 -4.77
N THR A 157 -14.90 -16.85 -4.38
CA THR A 157 -14.52 -17.12 -2.98
C THR A 157 -14.65 -15.89 -2.09
N MET A 158 -14.32 -14.68 -2.58
CA MET A 158 -14.46 -13.45 -1.79
C MET A 158 -15.94 -13.02 -1.65
N VAL A 159 -16.72 -13.08 -2.73
CA VAL A 159 -18.17 -12.82 -2.68
C VAL A 159 -18.88 -13.85 -1.79
N ASP A 160 -18.47 -15.13 -1.84
CA ASP A 160 -19.00 -16.17 -0.97
C ASP A 160 -18.58 -15.95 0.50
N ALA A 161 -17.36 -15.47 0.79
CA ALA A 161 -16.91 -15.13 2.14
C ALA A 161 -17.66 -13.92 2.75
N VAL A 162 -17.93 -12.88 1.96
CA VAL A 162 -18.71 -11.70 2.38
C VAL A 162 -20.18 -12.06 2.57
N LYS A 163 -20.77 -12.87 1.68
CA LYS A 163 -22.16 -13.35 1.78
C LYS A 163 -22.35 -14.27 3.00
N ASN A 164 -21.41 -15.19 3.24
CA ASN A 164 -21.48 -16.11 4.38
C ASN A 164 -21.25 -15.44 5.74
N ARG A 165 -20.56 -14.28 5.80
CA ARG A 165 -20.41 -13.51 7.05
C ARG A 165 -21.63 -12.65 7.39
N LYS A 166 -22.41 -12.20 6.40
CA LYS A 166 -23.68 -11.47 6.63
C LYS A 166 -24.84 -12.38 7.06
N GLN A 167 -24.73 -13.70 6.88
CA GLN A 167 -25.74 -14.68 7.30
C GLN A 167 -25.50 -15.26 8.71
N LYS A 168 -24.41 -14.85 9.39
CA LYS A 168 -24.09 -15.27 10.77
C LYS A 168 -24.30 -14.18 11.83
N LYS A 169 -25.07 -13.13 11.52
CA LYS A 169 -25.60 -12.17 12.49
C LYS A 169 -27.10 -12.33 12.60
#